data_AF-A0A2J6TSZ5-F1
#
_entry.id   AF-A0A2J6TSZ5-F1
#
_cell.length_a   1.000
_cell.length_b   1.000
_cell.length_c   1.000
_cell.angle_alpha   90.00
_cell.angle_beta   90.00
_cell.angle_gamma   90.00
#
_symmetry.space_group_name_H-M   'P 1'
#
loop_
_entity.id
_entity.type
_entity.pdbx_description
1 polymer ?
#
loop_
_entity_poly.entity_id
_entity_poly.type
_entity_poly.pdbx_seq_one_letter_code
_entity_poly.pdbx_strand_id
1 'polypeptide(L)'
;MNYQNYIDSPGGPGSNPRQAPPSPSQGMNHPNGMNGGMGMGGMAGYPTPAGQQSDLNFIMSMVEDLSAVLRQNQQLSASVVEKVGRVREKAATMDLSNDQLVAAVASELNADTKNVEKENSELRKALEKAEYDKKENWKLACHGANILADVTEKMHKFREQTDADILTWHKNYRQQLAAEREENLDLRNQINDMRAAACRANGHLRDMRRFVADHDVWHELRVENIALRQEKRFWKRMAMPHLPDDDSEFSDDDDLIDPEEKKRQAALAAEKERKDKEDAEGGGEGTSA
;
A
#
# COMPACT_ATOMS: atom_id res chain seq x y z
N MET A 1 1.75 -27.25 11.14
CA MET A 1 1.44 -26.57 9.86
C MET A 1 -0.08 -26.61 9.68
N ASN A 2 -0.77 -25.56 10.13
CA ASN A 2 -2.23 -25.46 10.06
C ASN A 2 -2.59 -24.66 8.80
N TYR A 3 -3.17 -25.31 7.80
CA TYR A 3 -3.68 -24.65 6.61
C TYR A 3 -5.17 -24.35 6.81
N GLN A 4 -5.47 -23.07 7.07
CA GLN A 4 -6.83 -22.56 7.13
C GLN A 4 -7.26 -22.17 5.71
N ASN A 5 -8.13 -22.98 5.11
CA ASN A 5 -8.80 -22.67 3.84
C ASN A 5 -9.91 -21.63 4.07
N TYR A 6 -9.80 -20.46 3.44
CA TYR A 6 -10.93 -19.53 3.24
C TYR A 6 -10.77 -18.79 1.91
N ILE A 7 -11.36 -19.35 0.85
CA ILE A 7 -11.79 -18.74 -0.43
C ILE A 7 -12.98 -19.65 -0.84
N ASP A 8 -14.20 -19.23 -1.15
CA ASP A 8 -14.66 -18.14 -1.99
C ASP A 8 -16.17 -17.89 -1.76
N SER A 9 -16.64 -16.66 -1.96
CA SER A 9 -18.06 -16.40 -2.26
C SER A 9 -18.14 -15.19 -3.19
N PRO A 10 -18.59 -15.35 -4.45
CA PRO A 10 -18.60 -14.26 -5.42
C PRO A 10 -20.01 -13.65 -5.60
N GLY A 11 -20.04 -12.32 -5.76
CA GLY A 11 -21.04 -11.62 -6.58
C GLY A 11 -22.18 -10.88 -5.86
N GLY A 12 -22.14 -9.53 -5.89
CA GLY A 12 -23.27 -8.63 -5.58
C GLY A 12 -24.26 -8.50 -6.74
N PRO A 13 -24.91 -7.33 -7.01
CA PRO A 13 -25.29 -6.18 -6.19
C PRO A 13 -26.82 -5.91 -6.22
N GLY A 14 -27.40 -5.16 -5.27
CA GLY A 14 -28.80 -4.72 -5.44
C GLY A 14 -29.47 -3.98 -4.27
N SER A 15 -29.59 -2.66 -4.41
CA SER A 15 -30.70 -1.79 -3.95
C SER A 15 -31.07 -1.73 -2.45
N ASN A 16 -30.42 -0.82 -1.71
CA ASN A 16 -31.01 -0.16 -0.54
C ASN A 16 -31.61 1.20 -0.95
N PRO A 17 -32.89 1.48 -0.70
CA PRO A 17 -33.44 2.82 -0.90
C PRO A 17 -32.99 3.75 0.23
N ARG A 18 -32.48 4.91 -0.18
CA ARG A 18 -32.13 6.07 0.65
C ARG A 18 -33.31 6.47 1.53
N GLN A 19 -33.17 6.39 2.86
CA GLN A 19 -33.93 7.21 3.80
C GLN A 19 -33.05 8.38 4.25
N ALA A 20 -33.54 9.59 4.06
CA ALA A 20 -32.94 10.81 4.58
C ALA A 20 -33.34 11.00 6.07
N PRO A 21 -32.45 11.54 6.92
CA PRO A 21 -32.74 11.79 8.33
C PRO A 21 -33.67 13.00 8.50
N PRO A 22 -34.58 13.02 9.50
CA PRO A 22 -35.35 14.21 9.83
C PRO A 22 -34.49 15.22 10.58
N SER A 23 -34.56 16.49 10.20
CA SER A 23 -33.92 17.63 10.87
C SER A 23 -34.56 17.94 12.23
N PRO A 24 -33.80 18.41 13.23
CA PRO A 24 -34.35 18.93 14.48
C PRO A 24 -34.52 20.45 14.39
N SER A 25 -35.75 20.96 14.52
CA SER A 25 -35.97 22.39 14.76
C SER A 25 -37.06 22.64 15.81
N GLN A 26 -36.57 23.11 16.96
CA GLN A 26 -37.15 24.12 17.85
C GLN A 26 -38.62 23.95 18.26
N GLY A 27 -38.81 23.25 19.39
CA GLY A 27 -39.96 23.46 20.25
C GLY A 27 -39.79 24.76 21.03
N MET A 28 -40.65 25.73 20.75
CA MET A 28 -40.84 26.93 21.56
C MET A 28 -42.10 26.77 22.42
N ASN A 29 -41.94 27.13 23.69
CA ASN A 29 -42.90 27.02 24.78
C ASN A 29 -44.25 27.67 24.48
N HIS A 30 -45.34 26.92 24.69
CA HIS A 30 -46.65 27.47 24.99
C HIS A 30 -46.98 27.20 26.47
N PRO A 31 -47.06 28.23 27.34
CA PRO A 31 -47.63 28.07 28.65
C PRO A 31 -49.16 28.15 28.59
N ASN A 32 -49.79 27.06 29.00
CA ASN A 32 -50.97 27.01 29.88
C ASN A 32 -52.21 27.84 29.50
N GLY A 33 -53.14 27.22 28.76
CA GLY A 33 -54.55 27.65 28.67
C GLY A 33 -55.44 26.75 29.52
N MET A 34 -55.40 26.94 30.84
CA MET A 34 -56.36 26.36 31.77
C MET A 34 -57.57 27.30 31.89
N ASN A 35 -58.75 26.70 31.88
CA ASN A 35 -59.99 27.18 32.50
C ASN A 35 -61.03 27.88 31.61
N GLY A 36 -62.17 27.19 31.49
CA GLY A 36 -63.43 27.82 31.90
C GLY A 36 -64.21 28.53 30.81
N GLY A 37 -64.73 27.77 29.86
CA GLY A 37 -65.92 28.19 29.12
C GLY A 37 -67.12 28.27 30.07
N MET A 38 -67.32 29.43 30.68
CA MET A 38 -68.55 29.78 31.39
C MET A 38 -69.31 30.78 30.52
N GLY A 39 -70.42 30.32 29.97
CA GLY A 39 -71.36 31.15 29.23
C GLY A 39 -72.07 32.16 30.13
N MET A 40 -72.19 33.37 29.61
CA MET A 40 -73.20 34.40 29.88
C MET A 40 -73.11 35.28 28.61
N GLY A 41 -74.10 35.40 27.74
CA GLY A 41 -75.52 35.58 28.02
C GLY A 41 -75.87 37.01 27.62
N GLY A 42 -76.49 37.18 26.45
CA GLY A 42 -77.40 38.32 26.23
C GLY A 42 -77.07 39.30 25.09
N MET A 43 -78.06 39.43 24.21
CA MET A 43 -78.46 40.63 23.47
C MET A 43 -77.76 40.99 22.16
N ALA A 44 -78.24 40.33 21.11
CA ALA A 44 -78.96 40.96 20.00
C ALA A 44 -78.68 42.45 19.72
N GLY A 45 -77.86 42.69 18.70
CA GLY A 45 -78.29 43.40 17.48
C GLY A 45 -78.95 44.77 17.64
N TYR A 46 -78.13 45.80 17.88
CA TYR A 46 -78.27 47.10 17.22
C TYR A 46 -76.88 47.56 16.75
N PRO A 47 -76.73 48.18 15.57
CA PRO A 47 -75.43 48.61 15.06
C PRO A 47 -74.95 49.79 15.91
N THR A 48 -73.98 49.55 16.79
CA THR A 48 -73.23 50.62 17.44
C THR A 48 -72.35 51.30 16.39
N PRO A 49 -72.34 52.65 16.30
CA PRO A 49 -71.55 53.38 15.32
C PRO A 49 -70.06 52.97 15.41
N ALA A 50 -69.41 52.78 14.26
CA ALA A 50 -68.06 52.23 14.13
C ALA A 50 -66.96 52.91 14.98
N GLY A 51 -67.22 54.10 15.54
CA GLY A 51 -66.31 54.80 16.47
C GLY A 51 -66.43 54.37 17.94
N GLN A 52 -67.58 53.87 18.41
CA GLN A 52 -67.74 53.46 19.81
C GLN A 52 -67.01 52.15 20.13
N GLN A 53 -66.90 51.23 19.17
CA GLN A 53 -66.13 49.99 19.35
C GLN A 53 -64.63 50.25 19.26
N SER A 54 -64.17 51.18 18.40
CA SER A 54 -62.76 51.58 18.35
C SER A 54 -62.34 52.32 19.62
N ASP A 55 -63.21 53.18 20.16
CA ASP A 55 -62.93 53.90 21.41
C ASP A 55 -62.97 52.95 22.62
N LEU A 56 -63.88 51.98 22.67
CA LEU A 56 -63.86 50.93 23.69
C LEU A 56 -62.62 50.04 23.63
N ASN A 57 -62.17 49.67 22.43
CA ASN A 57 -60.92 48.92 22.25
C ASN A 57 -59.70 49.77 22.65
N PHE A 58 -59.70 51.07 22.34
CA PHE A 58 -58.65 52.00 22.76
C PHE A 58 -58.63 52.20 24.28
N ILE A 59 -59.79 52.31 24.92
CA ILE A 59 -59.92 52.38 26.37
C ILE A 59 -59.46 51.05 27.00
N MET A 60 -59.82 49.90 26.44
CA MET A 60 -59.37 48.59 26.92
C MET A 60 -57.85 48.42 26.78
N SER A 61 -57.25 48.81 25.65
CA SER A 61 -55.78 48.78 25.49
C SER A 61 -55.10 49.75 26.46
N MET A 62 -55.67 50.93 26.68
CA MET A 62 -55.14 51.89 27.64
C MET A 62 -55.25 51.37 29.08
N VAL A 63 -56.33 50.66 29.43
CA VAL A 63 -56.49 50.02 30.74
C VAL A 63 -55.53 48.84 30.89
N GLU A 64 -55.29 48.06 29.85
CA GLU A 64 -54.28 46.99 29.85
C GLU A 64 -52.87 47.56 30.04
N ASP A 65 -52.51 48.62 29.33
CA ASP A 65 -51.25 49.35 29.49
C ASP A 65 -51.13 49.95 30.91
N LEU A 66 -52.19 50.58 31.41
CA LEU A 66 -52.22 51.10 32.77
C LEU A 66 -52.07 49.96 33.78
N SER A 67 -52.65 48.79 33.53
CA SER A 67 -52.55 47.62 34.41
C SER A 67 -51.15 47.02 34.40
N ALA A 68 -50.47 47.02 33.25
CA ALA A 68 -49.08 46.61 33.12
C ALA A 68 -48.17 47.58 33.88
N VAL A 69 -48.38 48.88 33.71
CA VAL A 69 -47.69 49.93 34.46
C VAL A 69 -47.99 49.83 35.96
N LEU A 70 -49.23 49.52 36.36
CA LEU A 70 -49.60 49.38 37.77
C LEU A 70 -48.93 48.16 38.40
N ARG A 71 -48.87 47.03 37.70
CA ARG A 71 -48.14 45.83 38.15
C ARG A 71 -46.65 46.12 38.27
N GLN A 72 -46.07 46.83 37.31
CA GLN A 72 -44.67 47.26 37.36
C GLN A 72 -44.43 48.21 38.55
N ASN A 73 -45.34 49.16 38.80
CA ASN A 73 -45.27 50.05 39.95
C ASN A 73 -45.41 49.27 41.28
N GLN A 74 -46.28 48.27 41.36
CA GLN A 74 -46.38 47.41 42.54
C GLN A 74 -45.07 46.64 42.79
N GLN A 75 -44.45 46.09 41.74
CA GLN A 75 -43.16 45.41 41.86
C GLN A 75 -42.03 46.36 42.26
N LEU A 76 -41.98 47.56 41.68
CA LEU A 76 -41.00 48.59 42.03
C LEU A 76 -41.20 49.05 43.49
N SER A 77 -42.44 49.33 43.90
CA SER A 77 -42.75 49.70 45.27
C SER A 77 -42.41 48.58 46.26
N ALA A 78 -42.68 47.31 45.93
CA ALA A 78 -42.26 46.17 46.76
C ALA A 78 -40.73 46.11 46.91
N SER A 79 -39.98 46.28 45.82
CA SER A 79 -38.51 46.34 45.86
C SER A 79 -37.98 47.53 46.66
N VAL A 80 -38.62 48.71 46.54
CA VAL A 80 -38.27 49.90 47.32
C VAL A 80 -38.54 49.67 48.80
N VAL A 81 -39.69 49.12 49.17
CA VAL A 81 -40.04 48.81 50.57
C VAL A 81 -39.08 47.79 51.16
N GLU A 82 -38.69 46.76 50.40
CA GLU A 82 -37.70 45.77 50.84
C GLU A 82 -36.32 46.42 51.08
N LYS A 83 -35.86 47.27 50.15
CA LYS A 83 -34.60 48.01 50.29
C LYS A 83 -34.63 49.01 51.45
N VAL A 84 -35.73 49.73 51.64
CA VAL A 84 -35.94 50.63 52.78
C VAL A 84 -35.98 49.84 54.09
N GLY A 85 -36.57 48.64 54.09
CA GLY A 85 -36.55 47.71 55.21
C GLY A 85 -35.12 47.34 55.62
N ARG A 86 -34.28 46.96 54.65
CA ARG A 86 -32.86 46.67 54.89
C ARG A 86 -32.07 47.89 55.37
N VAL A 87 -32.32 49.08 54.81
CA VAL A 87 -31.69 50.34 55.23
C VAL A 87 -32.07 50.69 56.68
N ARG A 88 -33.35 50.52 57.04
CA ARG A 88 -33.85 50.76 58.39
C ARG A 88 -33.32 49.74 59.41
N GLU A 89 -33.24 48.47 59.03
CA GLU A 89 -32.64 47.42 59.88
C GLU A 89 -31.15 47.68 60.13
N LYS A 90 -30.42 48.13 59.10
CA LYS A 90 -29.01 48.52 59.21
C LYS A 90 -28.80 49.77 60.07
N ALA A 91 -29.71 50.74 59.98
CA ALA A 91 -29.72 51.91 60.86
C ALA A 91 -29.96 51.53 62.33
N ALA A 92 -30.89 50.62 62.59
CA ALA A 92 -31.24 50.17 63.93
C ALA A 92 -30.18 49.25 64.57
N THR A 93 -29.43 48.50 63.77
CA THR A 93 -28.39 47.55 64.25
C THR A 93 -27.03 48.20 64.49
N MET A 94 -26.75 49.35 63.87
CA MET A 94 -25.45 50.04 63.95
C MET A 94 -25.50 51.42 64.63
N ASP A 95 -26.67 51.88 65.13
CA ASP A 95 -26.87 53.19 65.78
C ASP A 95 -26.28 54.38 64.99
N LEU A 96 -26.43 54.36 63.66
CA LEU A 96 -25.86 55.37 62.75
C LEU A 96 -26.82 56.57 62.58
N SER A 97 -26.27 57.79 62.50
CA SER A 97 -27.07 58.96 62.07
C SER A 97 -27.38 58.91 60.57
N ASN A 98 -28.42 59.62 60.11
CA ASN A 98 -28.85 59.61 58.70
C ASN A 98 -27.70 59.90 57.71
N ASP A 99 -26.82 60.85 58.02
CA ASP A 99 -25.68 61.19 57.14
C ASP A 99 -24.62 60.08 57.11
N GLN A 100 -24.38 59.42 58.25
CA GLN A 100 -23.46 58.28 58.34
C GLN A 100 -24.01 57.04 57.64
N LEU A 101 -25.33 56.84 57.68
CA LEU A 101 -26.03 55.76 56.98
C LEU A 101 -25.93 55.93 55.46
N VAL A 102 -26.16 57.14 54.95
CA VAL A 102 -26.04 57.46 53.52
C VAL A 102 -24.59 57.28 53.06
N ALA A 103 -23.61 57.70 53.86
CA ALA A 103 -22.20 57.49 53.55
C ALA A 103 -21.79 56.00 53.55
N ALA A 104 -22.30 55.20 54.50
CA ALA A 104 -22.04 53.77 54.56
C ALA A 104 -22.64 53.01 53.36
N VAL A 105 -23.89 53.32 53.00
CA VAL A 105 -24.56 52.74 51.82
C VAL A 105 -23.87 53.18 50.53
N ALA A 106 -23.44 54.45 50.42
CA ALA A 106 -22.69 54.93 49.26
C ALA A 106 -21.31 54.26 49.14
N SER A 107 -20.65 53.98 50.27
CA SER A 107 -19.38 53.24 50.30
C SER A 107 -19.54 51.79 49.86
N GLU A 108 -20.58 51.11 50.35
CA GLU A 108 -20.93 49.72 49.99
C GLU A 108 -21.30 49.62 48.50
N LEU A 109 -22.16 50.51 48.00
CA LEU A 109 -22.49 50.59 46.56
C LEU A 109 -21.24 50.83 45.71
N ASN A 110 -20.33 51.70 46.14
CA ASN A 110 -19.07 51.94 45.43
C ASN A 110 -18.12 50.73 45.48
N ALA A 111 -18.10 49.99 46.59
CA ALA A 111 -17.31 48.76 46.72
C ALA A 111 -17.88 47.64 45.82
N ASP A 112 -19.20 47.45 45.82
CA ASP A 112 -19.90 46.50 44.95
C ASP A 112 -19.70 46.85 43.48
N THR A 113 -19.81 48.14 43.13
CA THR A 113 -19.58 48.61 41.75
C THR A 113 -18.15 48.30 41.28
N LYS A 114 -17.14 48.59 42.11
CA LYS A 114 -15.74 48.25 41.81
C LYS A 114 -15.50 46.74 41.70
N ASN A 115 -16.17 45.94 42.52
CA ASN A 115 -16.07 44.49 42.45
C ASN A 115 -16.66 43.96 41.13
N VAL A 116 -17.84 44.45 40.75
CA VAL A 116 -18.48 44.10 39.47
C VAL A 116 -17.61 44.54 38.28
N GLU A 117 -17.00 45.72 38.31
CA GLU A 117 -16.08 46.18 37.27
C GLU A 117 -14.85 45.29 37.14
N LYS A 118 -14.29 44.84 38.27
CA LYS A 118 -13.15 43.91 38.31
C LYS A 118 -13.54 42.56 37.73
N GLU A 119 -14.66 41.99 38.17
CA GLU A 119 -15.19 40.72 37.64
C GLU A 119 -15.47 40.83 36.13
N ASN A 120 -16.06 41.94 35.66
CA ASN A 120 -16.31 42.17 34.24
C ASN A 120 -14.99 42.25 33.43
N SER A 121 -13.97 42.90 33.98
CA SER A 121 -12.63 42.97 33.38
C SER A 121 -11.97 41.58 33.29
N GLU A 122 -12.07 40.78 34.34
CA GLU A 122 -11.55 39.41 34.38
C GLU A 122 -12.29 38.50 33.39
N LEU A 123 -13.63 38.57 33.35
CA LEU A 123 -14.45 37.83 32.40
C LEU A 123 -14.16 38.21 30.95
N ARG A 124 -13.94 39.50 30.66
CA ARG A 124 -13.54 39.95 29.31
C ARG A 124 -12.17 39.40 28.90
N LYS A 125 -11.18 39.44 29.79
CA LYS A 125 -9.85 38.86 29.52
C LYS A 125 -9.92 37.34 29.34
N ALA A 126 -10.72 36.65 30.14
CA ALA A 126 -10.93 35.21 30.00
C ALA A 126 -11.62 34.87 28.67
N LEU A 127 -12.59 35.68 28.25
CA LEU A 127 -13.27 35.54 26.96
C LEU A 127 -12.31 35.76 25.79
N GLU A 128 -11.50 36.82 25.82
CA GLU A 128 -10.48 37.09 24.79
C GLU A 128 -9.47 35.94 24.69
N LYS A 129 -8.98 35.45 25.83
CA LYS A 129 -8.08 34.28 25.87
C LYS A 129 -8.75 33.03 25.30
N ALA A 130 -9.99 32.75 25.69
CA ALA A 130 -10.73 31.60 25.18
C ALA A 130 -10.98 31.69 23.67
N GLU A 131 -11.26 32.89 23.14
CA GLU A 131 -11.38 33.12 21.71
C GLU A 131 -10.06 32.94 20.96
N TYR A 132 -8.96 33.39 21.54
CA TYR A 132 -7.62 33.17 21.01
C TYR A 132 -7.28 31.67 20.96
N ASP A 133 -7.44 30.96 22.08
CA ASP A 133 -7.17 29.52 22.19
C ASP A 133 -8.07 28.73 21.22
N LYS A 134 -9.33 29.13 21.04
CA LYS A 134 -10.23 28.54 20.04
C LYS A 134 -9.68 28.70 18.61
N LYS A 135 -9.17 29.89 18.26
CA LYS A 135 -8.60 30.16 16.93
C LYS A 135 -7.33 29.33 16.69
N GLU A 136 -6.45 29.24 17.68
CA GLU A 136 -5.23 28.44 17.59
C GLU A 136 -5.54 26.93 17.50
N ASN A 137 -6.47 26.43 18.32
CA ASN A 137 -6.91 25.04 18.25
C ASN A 137 -7.54 24.71 16.89
N TRP A 138 -8.30 25.64 16.31
CA TRP A 138 -8.83 25.47 14.95
C TRP A 138 -7.73 25.40 13.89
N LYS A 139 -6.72 26.27 13.96
CA LYS A 139 -5.55 26.21 13.06
C LYS A 139 -4.83 24.88 13.17
N LEU A 140 -4.61 24.39 14.39
CA LEU A 140 -3.98 23.10 14.64
C LEU A 140 -4.81 21.95 14.06
N ALA A 141 -6.13 21.98 14.22
CA ALA A 141 -7.03 20.98 13.64
C ALA A 141 -6.96 20.98 12.10
N CYS A 142 -6.96 22.16 11.46
CA CYS A 142 -6.78 22.28 10.01
C CYS A 142 -5.41 21.74 9.55
N HIS A 143 -4.35 22.04 10.29
CA HIS A 143 -3.01 21.53 9.98
C HIS A 143 -2.94 20.00 10.10
N GLY A 144 -3.52 19.44 11.16
CA GLY A 144 -3.64 18.00 11.35
C GLY A 144 -4.43 17.34 10.22
N ALA A 145 -5.55 17.93 9.80
CA ALA A 145 -6.34 17.43 8.67
C ALA A 145 -5.53 17.43 7.35
N ASN A 146 -4.76 18.48 7.09
CA ASN A 146 -3.91 18.56 5.89
C ASN A 146 -2.81 17.50 5.91
N ILE A 147 -2.13 17.30 7.05
CA ILE A 147 -1.11 16.24 7.18
C ILE A 147 -1.73 14.87 6.94
N LEU A 148 -2.91 14.60 7.51
CA LEU A 148 -3.59 13.32 7.31
C LEU A 148 -3.97 13.13 5.83
N ALA A 149 -4.46 14.17 5.16
CA ALA A 149 -4.74 14.13 3.73
C ALA A 149 -3.47 13.79 2.93
N ASP A 150 -2.36 14.48 3.18
CA ASP A 150 -1.07 14.20 2.51
C ASP A 150 -0.57 12.78 2.77
N VAL A 151 -0.69 12.29 4.00
CA VAL A 151 -0.29 10.92 4.36
C VAL A 151 -1.17 9.90 3.63
N THR A 152 -2.49 10.12 3.56
CA THR A 152 -3.38 9.23 2.81
C THR A 152 -3.06 9.22 1.32
N GLU A 153 -2.79 10.38 0.70
CA GLU A 153 -2.41 10.45 -0.71
C GLU A 153 -1.09 9.72 -0.98
N LYS A 154 -0.07 9.93 -0.14
CA LYS A 154 1.21 9.23 -0.25
C LYS A 154 1.03 7.72 -0.05
N MET A 155 0.17 7.29 0.86
CA MET A 155 -0.12 5.87 1.09
C MET A 155 -0.79 5.24 -0.14
N HIS A 156 -1.73 5.93 -0.77
CA HIS A 156 -2.36 5.46 -2.01
C HIS A 156 -1.35 5.34 -3.16
N LYS A 157 -0.53 6.37 -3.37
CA LYS A 157 0.54 6.34 -4.38
C LYS A 157 1.56 5.23 -4.13
N PHE A 158 1.97 5.05 -2.89
CA PHE A 158 2.89 3.98 -2.51
C PHE A 158 2.30 2.60 -2.79
N ARG A 159 1.01 2.40 -2.45
CA ARG A 159 0.32 1.14 -2.71
C ARG A 159 0.23 0.83 -4.20
N GLU A 160 -0.18 1.81 -5.00
CA GLU A 160 -0.27 1.68 -6.45
C GLU A 160 1.09 1.33 -7.08
N GLN A 161 2.15 2.04 -6.69
CA GLN A 161 3.50 1.76 -7.17
C GLN A 161 3.97 0.36 -6.77
N THR A 162 3.71 -0.05 -5.53
CA THR A 162 4.12 -1.38 -5.03
C THR A 162 3.39 -2.49 -5.79
N ASP A 163 2.08 -2.34 -6.02
CA ASP A 163 1.31 -3.33 -6.78
C ASP A 163 1.80 -3.40 -8.24
N ALA A 164 2.12 -2.25 -8.86
CA ALA A 164 2.69 -2.19 -10.21
C ALA A 164 4.07 -2.87 -10.30
N ASP A 165 4.94 -2.66 -9.31
CA ASP A 165 6.28 -3.26 -9.26
C ASP A 165 6.18 -4.79 -9.07
N ILE A 166 5.28 -5.26 -8.20
CA ILE A 166 5.02 -6.70 -7.99
C ILE A 166 4.50 -7.34 -9.28
N LEU A 167 3.55 -6.70 -9.98
CA LEU A 167 3.04 -7.20 -11.25
C LEU A 167 4.14 -7.27 -12.31
N THR A 168 5.00 -6.25 -12.38
CA THR A 168 6.14 -6.21 -13.29
C THR A 168 7.12 -7.34 -12.99
N TRP A 169 7.43 -7.56 -11.72
CA TRP A 169 8.27 -8.68 -11.29
C TRP A 169 7.68 -10.04 -11.70
N HIS A 170 6.40 -10.27 -11.44
CA HIS A 170 5.73 -11.50 -11.85
C HIS A 170 5.70 -11.69 -13.37
N LYS A 171 5.53 -10.61 -14.13
CA LYS A 171 5.58 -10.66 -15.60
C LYS A 171 6.97 -11.04 -16.09
N ASN A 172 8.00 -10.39 -15.57
CA ASN A 172 9.40 -10.66 -15.94
C ASN A 172 9.81 -12.09 -15.58
N TYR A 173 9.42 -12.57 -14.40
CA TYR A 173 9.68 -13.94 -13.99
C TYR A 173 8.99 -14.98 -14.89
N ARG A 174 7.72 -14.74 -15.27
CA ARG A 174 7.01 -15.59 -16.23
C ARG A 174 7.68 -15.59 -17.60
N GLN A 175 8.16 -14.44 -18.06
CA GLN A 175 8.87 -14.32 -19.33
C GLN A 175 10.20 -15.07 -19.30
N GLN A 176 10.98 -14.96 -18.22
CA GLN A 176 12.21 -15.73 -18.05
C GLN A 176 11.91 -17.24 -18.08
N LEU A 177 10.90 -17.69 -17.34
CA LEU A 177 10.53 -19.11 -17.33
C LEU A 177 10.05 -19.61 -18.70
N ALA A 178 9.43 -18.75 -19.52
CA ALA A 178 9.08 -19.09 -20.90
C ALA A 178 10.32 -19.20 -21.79
N ALA A 179 11.26 -18.24 -21.69
CA ALA A 179 12.51 -18.25 -22.45
C ALA A 179 13.36 -19.50 -22.14
N GLU A 180 13.49 -19.88 -20.86
CA GLU A 180 14.22 -21.09 -20.47
C GLU A 180 13.57 -22.37 -21.01
N ARG A 181 12.23 -22.41 -21.09
CA ARG A 181 11.51 -23.55 -21.67
C ARG A 181 11.69 -23.62 -23.19
N GLU A 182 11.70 -22.48 -23.85
CA GLU A 182 11.96 -22.37 -25.29
C GLU A 182 13.39 -22.81 -25.60
N GLU A 183 14.39 -22.31 -24.87
CA GLU A 183 15.78 -22.73 -25.03
C GLU A 183 15.96 -24.23 -24.75
N ASN A 184 15.30 -24.78 -23.71
CA ASN A 184 15.38 -26.22 -23.45
C ASN A 184 14.77 -27.06 -24.58
N LEU A 185 13.69 -26.57 -25.21
CA LEU A 185 13.08 -27.21 -26.36
C LEU A 185 14.01 -27.14 -27.59
N ASP A 186 14.63 -26.00 -27.84
CA ASP A 186 15.60 -25.82 -28.92
C ASP A 186 16.82 -26.72 -28.76
N LEU A 187 17.39 -26.82 -27.56
CA LEU A 187 18.50 -27.72 -27.28
C LEU A 187 18.12 -29.18 -27.51
N ARG A 188 16.91 -29.59 -27.13
CA ARG A 188 16.41 -30.95 -27.41
C ARG A 188 16.25 -31.19 -28.91
N ASN A 189 15.75 -30.22 -29.65
CA ASN A 189 15.62 -30.31 -31.11
C ASN A 189 17.00 -30.44 -31.76
N GLN A 190 17.97 -29.61 -31.37
CA GLN A 190 19.35 -29.70 -31.86
C GLN A 190 19.99 -31.06 -31.57
N ILE A 191 19.82 -31.60 -30.35
CA ILE A 191 20.32 -32.94 -30.00
C ILE A 191 19.65 -34.01 -30.86
N ASN A 192 18.35 -33.92 -31.09
CA ASN A 192 17.63 -34.87 -31.93
C ASN A 192 18.11 -34.79 -33.39
N ASP A 193 18.34 -33.60 -33.92
CA ASP A 193 18.88 -33.40 -35.26
C ASP A 193 20.30 -33.95 -35.40
N MET A 194 21.17 -33.70 -34.42
CA MET A 194 22.51 -34.29 -34.35
C MET A 194 22.47 -35.81 -34.28
N ARG A 195 21.59 -36.38 -33.43
CA ARG A 195 21.40 -37.84 -33.33
C ARG A 195 20.91 -38.42 -34.66
N ALA A 196 19.94 -37.77 -35.31
CA ALA A 196 19.45 -38.19 -36.60
C ALA A 196 20.54 -38.13 -37.68
N ALA A 197 21.35 -37.07 -37.70
CA ALA A 197 22.51 -36.95 -38.59
C ALA A 197 23.56 -38.02 -38.33
N ALA A 198 23.89 -38.30 -37.06
CA ALA A 198 24.81 -39.36 -36.67
C ALA A 198 24.27 -40.76 -37.04
N CYS A 199 22.96 -41.00 -36.90
CA CYS A 199 22.33 -42.24 -37.36
C CYS A 199 22.44 -42.41 -38.88
N ARG A 200 22.19 -41.35 -39.67
CA ARG A 200 22.37 -41.38 -41.13
C ARG A 200 23.82 -41.66 -41.51
N ALA A 201 24.78 -40.97 -40.89
CA ALA A 201 26.21 -41.19 -41.12
C ALA A 201 26.64 -42.64 -40.79
N ASN A 202 26.18 -43.18 -39.65
CA ASN A 202 26.42 -44.58 -39.30
C ASN A 202 25.76 -45.55 -40.29
N GLY A 203 24.57 -45.23 -40.80
CA GLY A 203 23.93 -45.96 -41.90
C GLY A 203 24.83 -46.02 -43.13
N HIS A 204 25.31 -44.86 -43.60
CA HIS A 204 26.23 -44.77 -44.74
C HIS A 204 27.53 -45.57 -44.52
N LEU A 205 28.12 -45.55 -43.31
CA LEU A 205 29.31 -46.34 -43.02
C LEU A 205 29.04 -47.86 -43.04
N ARG A 206 27.87 -48.29 -42.57
CA ARG A 206 27.46 -49.69 -42.65
C ARG A 206 27.22 -50.12 -44.09
N ASP A 207 26.56 -49.27 -44.88
CA ASP A 207 26.30 -49.54 -46.29
C ASP A 207 27.61 -49.61 -47.08
N MET A 208 28.57 -48.70 -46.83
CA MET A 208 29.92 -48.77 -47.41
C MET A 208 30.65 -50.06 -47.01
N ARG A 209 30.58 -50.45 -45.73
CA ARG A 209 31.22 -51.70 -45.26
C ARG A 209 30.61 -52.92 -45.94
N ARG A 210 29.28 -52.96 -46.08
CA ARG A 210 28.58 -54.02 -46.83
C ARG A 210 29.01 -54.02 -48.29
N PHE A 211 29.01 -52.86 -48.94
CA PHE A 211 29.44 -52.74 -50.33
C PHE A 211 30.85 -53.29 -50.56
N VAL A 212 31.82 -52.95 -49.70
CA VAL A 212 33.20 -53.46 -49.79
C VAL A 212 33.29 -54.96 -49.50
N ALA A 213 32.45 -55.50 -48.61
CA ALA A 213 32.44 -56.93 -48.28
C ALA A 213 31.74 -57.78 -49.36
N ASP A 214 30.66 -57.28 -49.94
CA ASP A 214 29.82 -58.00 -50.90
C ASP A 214 30.40 -57.94 -52.33
N HIS A 215 31.30 -56.98 -52.62
CA HIS A 215 31.96 -56.87 -53.92
C HIS A 215 33.34 -57.52 -53.89
N ASP A 216 33.40 -58.77 -54.34
CA ASP A 216 34.64 -59.57 -54.43
C ASP A 216 35.76 -58.85 -55.20
N VAL A 217 35.40 -58.04 -56.20
CA VAL A 217 36.35 -57.23 -56.98
C VAL A 217 37.24 -56.37 -56.08
N TRP A 218 36.72 -55.75 -55.02
CA TRP A 218 37.54 -54.95 -54.09
C TRP A 218 38.48 -55.80 -53.23
N HIS A 219 38.06 -57.03 -52.90
CA HIS A 219 38.90 -57.98 -52.19
C HIS A 219 40.04 -58.47 -53.11
N GLU A 220 39.71 -58.85 -54.34
CA GLU A 220 40.68 -59.26 -55.36
C GLU A 220 41.70 -58.16 -55.64
N LEU A 221 41.26 -56.92 -55.90
CA LEU A 221 42.15 -55.77 -56.09
C LEU A 221 43.06 -55.52 -54.86
N ARG A 222 42.56 -55.73 -53.64
CA ARG A 222 43.37 -55.60 -52.42
C ARG A 222 44.47 -56.66 -52.37
N VAL A 223 44.11 -57.92 -52.63
CA VAL A 223 45.07 -59.04 -52.66
C VAL A 223 46.11 -58.84 -53.75
N GLU A 224 45.69 -58.46 -54.95
CA GLU A 224 46.57 -58.15 -56.08
C GLU A 224 47.51 -56.98 -55.75
N ASN A 225 47.02 -55.90 -55.13
CA ASN A 225 47.87 -54.78 -54.73
C ASN A 225 48.95 -55.19 -53.72
N ILE A 226 48.62 -56.04 -52.75
CA ILE A 226 49.58 -56.59 -51.78
C ILE A 226 50.61 -57.46 -52.50
N ALA A 227 50.18 -58.35 -53.40
CA ALA A 227 51.07 -59.20 -54.18
C ALA A 227 52.04 -58.36 -55.03
N LEU A 228 51.54 -57.38 -55.78
CA LEU A 228 52.36 -56.48 -56.58
C LEU A 228 53.36 -55.66 -55.73
N ARG A 229 52.97 -55.25 -54.52
CA ARG A 229 53.89 -54.59 -53.57
C ARG A 229 55.00 -55.54 -53.10
N GLN A 230 54.68 -56.79 -52.81
CA GLN A 230 55.66 -57.80 -52.43
C GLN A 230 56.61 -58.13 -53.58
N GLU A 231 56.09 -58.26 -54.80
CA GLU A 231 56.89 -58.44 -56.01
C GLU A 231 57.83 -57.25 -56.22
N LYS A 232 57.32 -56.02 -56.11
CA LYS A 232 58.15 -54.81 -56.17
C LYS A 232 59.28 -54.84 -55.14
N ARG A 233 59.00 -55.23 -53.89
CA ARG A 233 60.01 -55.36 -52.83
C ARG A 233 61.04 -56.44 -53.16
N PHE A 234 60.58 -57.60 -53.62
CA PHE A 234 61.44 -58.70 -54.05
C PHE A 234 62.40 -58.25 -55.15
N TRP A 235 61.89 -57.61 -56.20
CA TRP A 235 62.71 -57.09 -57.29
C TRP A 235 63.64 -55.96 -56.84
N LYS A 236 63.18 -55.05 -55.96
CA LYS A 236 64.03 -53.98 -55.39
C LYS A 236 65.18 -54.56 -54.55
N ARG A 237 64.94 -55.64 -53.79
CA ARG A 237 65.98 -56.36 -53.02
C ARG A 237 66.96 -57.09 -53.94
N MET A 238 66.46 -57.74 -54.98
CA MET A 238 67.31 -58.40 -56.00
C MET A 238 68.20 -57.38 -56.73
N ALA A 239 67.70 -56.17 -56.97
CA ALA A 239 68.45 -55.10 -57.64
C ALA A 239 69.44 -54.37 -56.71
N MET A 240 69.21 -54.33 -55.39
CA MET A 240 70.05 -53.60 -54.42
C MET A 240 70.40 -54.44 -53.18
N PRO A 241 71.33 -55.42 -53.29
CA PRO A 241 71.64 -56.36 -52.20
C PRO A 241 72.48 -55.79 -51.04
N HIS A 242 73.05 -54.60 -51.19
CA HIS A 242 73.98 -54.00 -50.22
C HIS A 242 73.30 -53.05 -49.22
N LEU A 243 72.00 -52.83 -49.36
CA LEU A 243 71.23 -51.93 -48.49
C LEU A 243 70.73 -52.72 -47.26
N PRO A 244 70.88 -52.20 -46.04
CA PRO A 244 70.43 -52.88 -44.83
C PRO A 244 68.89 -53.02 -44.79
N ASP A 245 68.40 -54.10 -44.18
CA ASP A 245 66.96 -54.46 -44.14
C ASP A 245 66.09 -53.48 -43.32
N ASP A 246 66.70 -52.56 -42.56
CA ASP A 246 66.06 -51.60 -41.64
C ASP A 246 66.00 -50.19 -42.24
N ASP A 247 65.62 -50.07 -43.51
CA ASP A 247 65.28 -48.77 -44.10
C ASP A 247 63.78 -48.51 -43.93
N SER A 248 63.42 -47.28 -43.55
CA SER A 248 62.03 -46.82 -43.40
C SER A 248 61.19 -47.02 -44.67
N GLU A 249 61.84 -47.21 -45.83
CA GLU A 249 61.21 -47.51 -47.12
C GLU A 249 60.84 -48.99 -47.33
N PHE A 250 61.23 -49.89 -46.41
CA PHE A 250 60.99 -51.34 -46.46
C PHE A 250 60.09 -51.84 -45.31
N SER A 251 59.63 -50.96 -44.43
CA SER A 251 58.63 -51.29 -43.41
C SER A 251 57.28 -51.61 -44.03
N ASP A 252 56.50 -52.48 -43.41
CA ASP A 252 55.09 -52.78 -43.75
C ASP A 252 54.19 -51.55 -43.49
N ASP A 253 54.67 -50.60 -42.67
CA ASP A 253 54.02 -49.33 -42.35
C ASP A 253 54.31 -48.27 -43.43
N ASP A 254 53.75 -48.43 -44.62
CA ASP A 254 53.31 -47.25 -45.40
C ASP A 254 51.99 -46.74 -44.79
N ASP A 255 51.99 -46.49 -43.48
CA ASP A 255 50.88 -45.84 -42.83
C ASP A 255 50.79 -44.42 -43.37
N LEU A 256 49.60 -44.04 -43.82
CA LEU A 256 49.22 -42.70 -44.25
C LEU A 256 49.28 -41.66 -43.11
N ILE A 257 49.93 -41.99 -41.99
CA ILE A 257 50.09 -41.16 -40.81
C ILE A 257 51.38 -40.36 -41.00
N ASP A 258 51.20 -39.06 -41.17
CA ASP A 258 52.27 -38.06 -41.25
C ASP A 258 53.35 -38.34 -40.17
N PRO A 259 54.64 -38.35 -40.51
CA PRO A 259 55.72 -38.51 -39.54
C PRO A 259 55.63 -37.53 -38.35
N GLU A 260 55.00 -36.36 -38.53
CA GLU A 260 54.74 -35.42 -37.44
C GLU A 260 53.67 -35.90 -36.45
N GLU A 261 52.63 -36.55 -36.94
CA GLU A 261 51.55 -37.10 -36.11
C GLU A 261 52.07 -38.26 -35.24
N LYS A 262 52.98 -39.08 -35.77
CA LYS A 262 53.65 -40.15 -35.02
C LYS A 262 54.48 -39.60 -33.85
N LYS A 263 55.18 -38.47 -34.06
CA LYS A 263 55.92 -37.76 -33.00
C LYS A 263 54.98 -37.20 -31.93
N ARG A 264 53.84 -36.63 -32.34
CA ARG A 264 52.82 -36.12 -31.42
C ARG A 264 52.25 -37.24 -30.55
N GLN A 265 51.94 -38.39 -31.13
CA GLN A 265 51.42 -39.54 -30.39
C GLN A 265 52.45 -40.12 -29.43
N ALA A 266 53.73 -40.19 -29.82
CA ALA A 266 54.80 -40.59 -28.92
C ALA A 266 54.96 -39.62 -27.74
N ALA A 267 54.85 -38.31 -27.98
CA ALA A 267 54.89 -37.29 -26.94
C ALA A 267 53.69 -37.40 -25.97
N LEU A 268 52.48 -37.60 -26.49
CA LEU A 268 51.27 -37.82 -25.68
C LEU A 268 51.35 -39.12 -24.86
N ALA A 269 51.91 -40.19 -25.44
CA ALA A 269 52.13 -41.44 -24.72
C ALA A 269 53.14 -41.26 -23.57
N ALA A 270 54.24 -40.55 -23.82
CA ALA A 270 55.24 -40.23 -22.80
C ALA A 270 54.68 -39.31 -21.70
N GLU A 271 53.87 -38.31 -22.06
CA GLU A 271 53.21 -37.43 -21.10
C GLU A 271 52.20 -38.20 -20.23
N LYS A 272 51.41 -39.09 -20.84
CA LYS A 272 50.50 -39.98 -20.12
C LYS A 272 51.27 -40.89 -19.15
N GLU A 273 52.37 -41.48 -19.58
CA GLU A 273 53.21 -42.32 -18.72
C GLU A 273 53.84 -41.53 -17.56
N ARG A 274 54.21 -40.26 -17.77
CA ARG A 274 54.67 -39.37 -16.68
C ARG A 274 53.55 -39.08 -15.70
N LYS A 275 52.36 -38.76 -16.19
CA LYS A 275 51.20 -38.47 -15.35
C LYS A 275 50.76 -39.70 -14.53
N ASP A 276 50.74 -40.87 -15.16
CA ASP A 276 50.42 -42.14 -14.49
C ASP A 276 51.47 -42.47 -13.39
N LYS A 277 52.73 -42.03 -13.53
CA LYS A 277 53.77 -42.16 -12.48
C LYS A 277 53.58 -41.14 -11.35
N GLU A 278 53.26 -39.89 -11.66
CA GLU A 278 52.98 -38.84 -10.66
C GLU A 278 51.73 -39.18 -9.81
N ASP A 279 50.68 -39.71 -10.44
CA ASP A 279 49.46 -40.17 -9.76
C ASP A 279 49.71 -41.41 -8.88
N ALA A 280 50.70 -42.24 -9.22
CA ALA A 280 51.11 -43.39 -8.40
C ALA A 280 51.95 -43.00 -7.17
N GLU A 281 52.73 -41.92 -7.24
CA GLU A 281 53.56 -41.42 -6.13
C GLU A 281 52.77 -40.52 -5.15
N GLY A 282 51.73 -39.81 -5.61
CA GLY A 282 50.90 -38.93 -4.77
C GLY A 282 49.90 -39.63 -3.83
N GLY A 283 49.72 -40.95 -3.94
CA GLY A 283 48.78 -41.72 -3.11
C GLY A 283 49.33 -42.25 -1.78
N GLY A 284 50.58 -41.94 -1.42
CA GLY A 284 51.32 -42.59 -0.33
C GLY A 284 51.40 -41.84 1.02
N GLU A 285 51.00 -40.57 1.12
CA GLU A 285 51.11 -39.79 2.36
C GLU A 285 49.73 -39.49 2.95
N GLY A 286 49.15 -40.47 3.65
CA GLY A 286 47.82 -40.29 4.24
C GLY A 286 47.39 -41.29 5.30
N THR A 287 48.30 -42.05 5.91
CA THR A 287 47.99 -42.85 7.12
C THR A 287 49.27 -43.13 7.90
N SER A 288 49.49 -42.42 9.02
CA SER A 288 50.06 -42.96 10.28
C SER A 288 50.40 -41.82 11.26
N ALA A 289 49.91 -41.99 12.50
CA ALA A 289 50.22 -41.30 13.76
C ALA A 289 49.57 -39.94 14.03
#